data_AF-A0A7J4JB84-F1
#
_entry.id   AF-A0A7J4JB84-F1
#
_cell.length_a   1.000
_cell.length_b   1.000
_cell.length_c   1.000
_cell.angle_alpha   90.00
_cell.angle_beta   90.00
_cell.angle_gamma   90.00
#
_symmetry.space_group_name_H-M   'P 1'
#
loop_
_entity.id
_entity.type
_entity.pdbx_description
1 polymer ?
#
loop_
_entity_poly.entity_id
_entity_poly.type
_entity_poly.pdbx_seq_one_letter_code
_entity_poly.pdbx_strand_id
1 'polypeptide(L)'
;MKALFLGCLLILLTITSCTVQEDTSTDEERSEAFCGTSSKGSCTADSECRSGGCSGQICQAATEEERITTCEYKDCYNAEDYSLSCSCVENQCLWA
;
A
#
# COMPACT_ATOMS: atom_id res chain seq x y z
N MET A 1 -18.50 -6.85 32.51
CA MET A 1 -18.87 -7.22 33.89
C MET A 1 -17.72 -8.05 34.47
N LYS A 2 -17.20 -7.61 35.62
CA LYS A 2 -16.24 -8.26 36.54
C LYS A 2 -15.48 -9.52 36.08
N ALA A 3 -14.15 -9.41 36.05
CA ALA A 3 -13.27 -10.47 36.57
C ALA A 3 -12.20 -9.80 37.45
N LEU A 4 -12.12 -10.29 38.69
CA LEU A 4 -11.32 -9.78 39.81
C LEU A 4 -9.81 -9.93 39.53
N PHE A 5 -9.06 -8.83 39.60
CA PHE A 5 -7.60 -8.86 39.78
C PHE A 5 -7.30 -9.09 41.27
N LEU A 6 -7.01 -10.33 41.65
CA LEU A 6 -6.49 -10.67 42.98
C LEU A 6 -5.32 -11.64 42.82
N GLY A 7 -4.10 -11.13 43.03
CA GLY A 7 -2.83 -11.83 42.83
C GLY A 7 -2.18 -11.34 41.54
N CYS A 8 -1.18 -10.48 41.57
CA CYS A 8 0.12 -10.83 42.14
C CYS A 8 0.88 -9.57 42.55
N LEU A 9 0.45 -8.93 43.65
CA LEU A 9 1.27 -7.99 44.39
C LEU A 9 2.25 -8.80 45.25
N LEU A 10 3.21 -9.52 44.64
CA LEU A 10 4.34 -10.20 45.31
C LEU A 10 5.21 -10.98 44.29
N ILE A 11 5.80 -10.31 43.29
CA ILE A 11 6.96 -10.88 42.58
C ILE A 11 8.11 -9.87 42.66
N LEU A 12 8.93 -10.07 43.71
CA LEU A 12 10.17 -9.39 44.01
C LEU A 12 11.32 -9.99 43.18
N LEU A 13 12.08 -9.12 42.50
CA LEU A 13 13.54 -9.18 42.32
C LEU A 13 14.17 -10.48 41.73
N THR A 14 13.85 -10.87 40.50
CA THR A 14 14.75 -11.73 39.69
C THR A 14 14.89 -11.23 38.26
N ILE A 15 16.12 -10.81 37.96
CA ILE A 15 16.70 -10.53 36.64
C ILE A 15 16.57 -11.76 35.74
N THR A 16 15.74 -11.70 34.70
CA THR A 16 16.01 -12.40 33.43
C THR A 16 15.22 -11.70 32.32
N SER A 17 15.91 -11.43 31.23
CA SER A 17 15.42 -10.72 30.05
C SER A 17 14.33 -11.53 29.35
N CYS A 18 13.07 -11.34 29.70
CA CYS A 18 11.93 -11.66 28.84
C CYS A 18 10.98 -10.47 28.89
N THR A 19 11.27 -9.44 28.09
CA THR A 19 10.19 -8.62 27.54
C THR A 19 9.20 -9.60 26.91
N VAL A 20 8.02 -9.75 27.50
CA VAL A 20 6.90 -10.33 26.76
C VAL A 20 6.68 -9.34 25.62
N GLN A 21 7.19 -9.72 24.44
CA GLN A 21 6.67 -9.19 23.19
C GLN A 21 5.26 -9.75 23.12
N GLU A 22 4.29 -8.94 23.56
CA GLU A 22 2.99 -9.00 22.93
C GLU A 22 3.28 -8.63 21.48
N ASP A 23 3.47 -9.65 20.65
CA ASP A 23 3.48 -9.51 19.21
C ASP A 23 2.21 -8.75 18.87
N THR A 24 2.36 -7.45 18.61
CA THR A 24 1.42 -6.71 17.81
C THR A 24 1.43 -7.39 16.46
N SER A 25 0.63 -8.44 16.34
CA SER A 25 0.17 -8.95 15.06
C SER A 25 -0.67 -7.86 14.42
N THR A 26 -0.01 -6.84 13.86
CA THR A 26 -0.58 -5.94 12.88
C THR A 26 -0.69 -6.71 11.56
N ASP A 27 -1.62 -7.66 11.52
CA ASP A 27 -1.96 -8.46 10.33
C ASP A 27 -3.50 -8.61 10.20
N GLU A 28 -4.28 -7.70 10.76
CA GLU A 28 -5.76 -7.68 10.64
C GLU A 28 -6.28 -6.24 10.40
N GLU A 29 -5.60 -5.50 9.52
CA GLU A 29 -6.24 -4.54 8.60
C GLU A 29 -5.30 -4.30 7.41
N ARG A 30 -5.05 -5.36 6.64
CA ARG A 30 -4.50 -5.18 5.30
C ARG A 30 -5.66 -4.71 4.43
N SER A 31 -5.88 -3.40 4.36
CA SER A 31 -6.28 -2.84 3.08
C SER A 31 -5.23 -3.35 2.09
N GLU A 32 -5.55 -4.36 1.27
CA GLU A 32 -4.66 -4.90 0.24
C GLU A 32 -4.01 -3.70 -0.43
N ALA A 33 -2.70 -3.50 -0.34
CA ALA A 33 -2.10 -2.26 -0.84
C ALA A 33 -2.41 -2.09 -2.34
N PHE A 34 -2.50 -0.85 -2.82
CA PHE A 34 -2.61 -0.59 -4.25
C PHE A 34 -1.49 -1.31 -4.99
N CYS A 35 -1.85 -2.10 -6.00
CA CYS A 35 -0.94 -3.05 -6.64
C CYS A 35 -0.65 -2.69 -8.11
N GLY A 36 -1.05 -1.50 -8.55
CA GLY A 36 -0.66 -0.96 -9.85
C GLY A 36 0.83 -0.59 -9.90
N THR A 37 1.35 -0.41 -11.11
CA THR A 37 2.77 -0.05 -11.34
C THR A 37 2.89 1.18 -12.22
N SER A 38 4.04 1.84 -12.17
CA SER A 38 4.32 3.03 -12.98
C SER A 38 5.45 2.76 -13.96
N SER A 39 5.29 3.18 -15.21
CA SER A 39 6.35 3.11 -16.23
C SER A 39 7.52 4.06 -15.92
N LYS A 40 7.23 5.12 -15.13
CA LYS A 40 8.12 6.25 -14.86
C LYS A 40 8.46 7.06 -16.12
N GLY A 41 7.54 7.11 -17.08
CA GLY A 41 7.66 7.96 -18.26
C GLY A 41 7.83 9.43 -17.86
N SER A 42 8.61 10.18 -18.64
CA SER A 42 8.89 11.59 -18.38
C SER A 42 7.64 12.45 -18.57
N CYS A 43 7.44 13.45 -17.72
CA CYS A 43 6.33 14.40 -17.82
C CYS A 43 6.72 15.76 -17.23
N THR A 44 5.95 16.80 -17.54
CA THR A 44 6.01 18.10 -16.85
C THR A 44 4.68 18.53 -16.22
N ALA A 45 3.58 17.89 -16.61
CA ALA A 45 2.24 18.10 -16.07
C ALA A 45 1.45 16.79 -15.98
N ASP A 46 0.47 16.71 -15.08
CA ASP A 46 -0.37 15.51 -14.88
C ASP A 46 -1.11 15.09 -16.15
N SER A 47 -1.49 16.05 -17.00
CA SER A 47 -2.16 15.78 -18.29
C SER A 47 -1.30 15.00 -19.28
N GLU A 48 0.01 14.89 -19.04
CA GLU A 48 0.93 14.08 -19.83
C GLU A 48 0.98 12.62 -19.35
N CYS A 49 0.31 12.30 -18.25
CA CYS A 49 0.22 10.95 -17.70
C CYS A 49 -1.15 10.33 -18.00
N ARG A 50 -1.18 9.01 -18.19
CA ARG A 50 -2.41 8.26 -18.43
C ARG A 50 -2.34 6.89 -17.76
N SER A 51 -3.49 6.44 -17.28
CA SER A 51 -3.69 5.05 -16.93
C SER A 51 -3.71 4.19 -18.21
N GLY A 52 -3.08 3.03 -18.15
CA GLY A 52 -2.92 2.08 -19.24
C GLY A 52 -2.80 0.66 -18.73
N GLY A 53 -2.43 -0.26 -19.62
CA GLY A 53 -2.62 -1.69 -19.38
C GLY A 53 -4.09 -2.07 -19.54
N CYS A 54 -4.35 -3.35 -19.83
CA CYS A 54 -5.70 -3.80 -20.17
C CYS A 54 -6.72 -3.62 -19.03
N SER A 55 -6.24 -3.52 -17.79
CA SER A 55 -7.06 -3.36 -16.58
C SER A 55 -6.80 -2.03 -15.87
N GLY A 56 -6.15 -1.06 -16.53
CA GLY A 56 -5.86 0.25 -15.95
C GLY A 56 -4.76 0.24 -14.88
N GLN A 57 -3.97 -0.83 -14.79
CA GLN A 57 -2.99 -1.05 -13.72
C GLN A 57 -1.65 -0.33 -13.92
N ILE A 58 -1.41 0.29 -15.08
CA ILE A 58 -0.15 0.97 -15.40
C ILE A 58 -0.36 2.47 -15.45
N CYS A 59 0.38 3.25 -14.67
CA CYS A 59 0.48 4.69 -14.89
C CYS A 59 1.69 4.96 -15.79
N GLN A 60 1.46 5.60 -16.94
CA GLN A 60 2.50 5.83 -17.93
C GLN A 60 2.36 7.18 -18.62
N ALA A 61 3.43 7.65 -19.28
CA ALA A 61 3.35 8.86 -20.08
C ALA A 61 2.44 8.62 -21.29
N ALA A 62 1.71 9.65 -21.68
CA ALA A 62 0.80 9.62 -22.82
C ALA A 62 1.53 9.39 -24.14
N THR A 63 2.82 9.77 -24.20
CA THR A 63 3.72 9.61 -25.35
C THR A 63 4.34 8.21 -25.45
N GLU A 64 4.28 7.41 -24.37
CA GLU A 64 4.76 6.02 -24.41
C GLU A 64 3.79 5.13 -25.19
N GLU A 65 4.37 4.16 -25.90
CA GLU A 65 3.59 3.05 -26.45
C GLU A 65 2.78 2.35 -25.36
N GLU A 66 1.64 1.78 -25.74
CA GLU A 66 0.81 1.05 -24.81
C GLU A 66 1.52 -0.22 -24.32
N ARG A 67 1.65 -0.37 -23.00
CA ARG A 67 2.14 -1.61 -22.41
C ARG A 67 1.03 -2.65 -22.38
N ILE A 68 1.18 -3.67 -23.22
CA ILE A 68 0.25 -4.81 -23.25
C ILE A 68 0.47 -5.68 -22.02
N THR A 69 -0.53 -5.74 -21.16
CA THR A 69 -0.60 -6.65 -20.00
C THR A 69 -1.62 -7.74 -20.28
N THR A 70 -1.71 -8.74 -19.40
CA THR A 70 -2.92 -9.56 -19.35
C THR A 70 -4.13 -8.70 -18.99
N CYS A 71 -5.31 -9.13 -19.45
CA CYS A 71 -6.60 -8.49 -19.15
C CYS A 71 -7.26 -9.03 -17.87
N GLU A 72 -6.44 -9.59 -16.98
CA GLU A 72 -6.90 -10.06 -15.68
C GLU A 72 -7.04 -8.88 -14.74
N TYR A 73 -8.27 -8.64 -14.30
CA TYR A 73 -8.56 -7.59 -13.32
C TYR A 73 -8.29 -8.07 -11.89
N LYS A 74 -7.80 -7.17 -11.05
CA LYS A 74 -7.67 -7.31 -9.59
C LYS A 74 -8.25 -6.06 -8.93
N ASP A 75 -8.93 -6.24 -7.80
CA ASP A 75 -9.54 -5.11 -7.08
C ASP A 75 -8.49 -4.05 -6.68
N CYS A 76 -7.27 -4.47 -6.32
CA CYS A 76 -6.16 -3.57 -5.98
C CYS A 76 -5.63 -2.71 -7.14
N TYR A 77 -6.17 -2.84 -8.36
CA TYR A 77 -5.87 -1.93 -9.48
C TYR A 77 -6.77 -0.69 -9.50
N ASN A 78 -7.85 -0.65 -8.72
CA ASN A 78 -8.70 0.53 -8.64
C ASN A 78 -8.01 1.64 -7.82
N ALA A 79 -7.33 2.56 -8.49
CA ALA A 79 -6.59 3.63 -7.83
C ALA A 79 -7.47 4.55 -6.95
N GLU A 80 -8.75 4.71 -7.32
CA GLU A 80 -9.69 5.56 -6.57
C GLU A 80 -9.94 5.03 -5.15
N ASP A 81 -9.97 3.71 -4.98
CA ASP A 81 -10.14 3.05 -3.66
C ASP A 81 -8.98 3.36 -2.71
N TYR A 82 -7.84 3.79 -3.25
CA TYR A 82 -6.62 4.16 -2.52
C TYR A 82 -6.34 5.66 -2.54
N SER A 83 -7.26 6.48 -3.07
CA SER A 83 -7.07 7.92 -3.25
C SER A 83 -5.83 8.26 -4.10
N LEU A 84 -5.49 7.42 -5.07
CA LEU A 84 -4.38 7.61 -6.00
C LEU A 84 -4.88 8.04 -7.37
N SER A 85 -4.02 8.77 -8.07
CA SER A 85 -4.21 9.23 -9.44
C SER A 85 -2.94 9.01 -10.25
N CYS A 86 -3.05 8.83 -11.57
CA CYS A 86 -1.86 8.79 -12.43
C CYS A 86 -1.41 10.22 -12.74
N SER A 87 -0.37 10.68 -12.06
CA SER A 87 0.02 12.10 -12.00
C SER A 87 1.53 12.28 -12.21
N CYS A 88 1.95 13.52 -12.50
CA CYS A 88 3.34 13.85 -12.75
C CYS A 88 4.05 14.25 -11.46
N VAL A 89 4.84 13.33 -10.92
CA VAL A 89 5.57 13.52 -9.66
C VAL A 89 7.07 13.40 -9.92
N GLU A 90 7.83 14.40 -9.51
CA GLU A 90 9.29 14.47 -9.75
C GLU A 90 9.69 14.29 -11.23
N ASN A 91 8.88 14.84 -12.15
CA ASN A 91 9.01 14.70 -13.61
C ASN A 91 8.82 13.26 -14.14
N GLN A 92 8.14 12.40 -13.37
CA GLN A 92 7.80 11.04 -13.74
C GLN A 92 6.31 10.77 -13.57
N CYS A 93 5.70 10.02 -14.49
CA CYS A 93 4.34 9.54 -14.31
C CYS A 93 4.31 8.43 -13.27
N LEU A 94 3.67 8.72 -12.14
CA LEU A 94 3.56 7.87 -10.96
C LEU A 94 2.11 7.79 -10.47
N TRP A 95 1.78 6.72 -9.74
CA TRP A 95 0.56 6.67 -8.96
C TRP A 95 0.76 7.47 -7.66
N ALA A 96 0.01 8.56 -7.49
CA ALA A 96 0.15 9.50 -6.37
C ALA A 96 -1.17 10.21 -6.03
#